data_AF-A0A960TYJ0-F1
#
_entry.id   AF-A0A960TYJ0-F1
#
_cell.length_a   1.000
_cell.length_b   1.000
_cell.length_c   1.000
_cell.angle_alpha   90.00
_cell.angle_beta   90.00
_cell.angle_gamma   90.00
#
_symmetry.space_group_name_H-M   'P 1'
#
loop_
_entity.id
_entity.type
_entity.pdbx_description
1 polymer ?
#
loop_
_entity_poly.entity_id
_entity_poly.type
_entity_poly.pdbx_seq_one_letter_code
_entity_poly.pdbx_strand_id
1 'polypeptide(L)'
;GGYLPIAATAATEEVYDAFLGAYEEFKTFFHGHTYTGNALACAAGLASLEVFDEEGTLDALSGKIERFTQGLAAVAELPHVAGIRQAGVMIGIELVADTATGEGYAPRRRIGHQVCMKARERDVIIRPLSDVIILNPPLSITPSQIDHLLETVHWSIEQITQGRDQDQGDDAP
;
A
#
# COMPACT_ATOMS: atom_id res chain seq x y z
N GLY A 1 3.25 13.11 -6.73
CA GLY A 1 4.39 12.18 -6.57
C GLY A 1 4.47 11.21 -7.74
N GLY A 2 5.63 10.57 -7.96
CA GLY A 2 5.81 9.56 -9.01
C GLY A 2 6.03 10.10 -10.44
N TYR A 3 6.32 11.40 -10.58
CA TYR A 3 6.47 12.06 -11.88
C TYR A 3 7.80 11.74 -12.59
N LEU A 4 8.91 11.70 -11.86
CA LEU A 4 10.24 11.36 -12.37
C LEU A 4 11.00 10.51 -11.35
N PRO A 5 11.93 9.64 -11.78
CA PRO A 5 12.75 8.86 -10.87
C PRO A 5 13.69 9.77 -10.08
N ILE A 6 13.54 9.75 -8.75
CA ILE A 6 14.43 10.43 -7.82
C ILE A 6 14.49 9.60 -6.53
N ALA A 7 15.68 9.56 -5.94
CA ALA A 7 15.89 8.98 -4.62
C ALA A 7 16.87 9.89 -3.86
N ALA A 8 16.74 9.92 -2.54
CA ALA A 8 17.65 10.62 -1.65
C ALA A 8 18.03 9.68 -0.50
N THR A 9 19.32 9.68 -0.15
CA THR A 9 19.82 9.03 1.06
C THR A 9 20.19 10.13 2.03
N ALA A 10 19.49 10.21 3.15
CA ALA A 10 19.86 11.09 4.26
C ALA A 10 20.75 10.31 5.24
N ALA A 11 21.79 10.96 5.75
CA ALA A 11 22.69 10.40 6.76
C ALA A 11 22.73 11.34 7.98
N THR A 12 23.04 10.77 9.14
CA THR A 12 23.32 11.57 10.34
C THR A 12 24.65 12.32 10.18
N GLU A 13 24.83 13.36 10.98
CA GLU A 13 26.09 14.11 11.02
C GLU A 13 27.27 13.21 11.40
N GLU A 14 27.09 12.31 12.38
CA GLU A 14 28.10 11.31 12.76
C GLU A 14 28.56 10.44 11.57
N VAL A 15 27.62 9.98 10.73
CA VAL A 15 27.96 9.17 9.55
C VAL A 15 28.63 10.02 8.49
N TYR A 16 28.18 11.27 8.29
CA TYR A 16 28.79 12.20 7.35
C TYR A 16 30.24 12.54 7.74
N ASP A 17 30.49 12.82 9.02
CA ASP A 17 31.80 13.18 9.57
C ASP A 17 32.83 12.05 9.41
N ALA A 18 32.39 10.79 9.41
CA ALA A 18 33.26 9.65 9.14
C ALA A 18 33.90 9.69 7.73
N PHE A 19 33.27 10.39 6.77
CA PHE A 19 33.76 10.58 5.42
C PHE A 19 34.29 12.01 5.16
N LEU A 20 34.35 12.86 6.18
CA LEU A 20 34.88 14.22 6.10
C LEU A 20 36.32 14.26 6.63
N GLY A 21 37.29 14.61 5.77
CA GLY A 21 38.69 14.75 6.17
C GLY A 21 39.58 15.28 5.06
N ALA A 22 40.86 15.52 5.37
CA ALA A 22 41.85 15.88 4.36
C ALA A 22 42.09 14.71 3.38
N TYR A 23 42.56 15.03 2.17
CA TYR A 23 42.81 14.02 1.14
C TYR A 23 43.75 12.89 1.61
N GLU A 24 44.75 13.22 2.42
CA GLU A 24 45.71 12.28 3.00
C GLU A 24 45.11 11.33 4.05
N GLU A 25 43.96 11.69 4.65
CA GLU A 25 43.25 10.84 5.59
C GLU A 25 42.42 9.76 4.90
N PHE A 26 42.28 9.82 3.56
CA PHE A 26 41.45 8.93 2.74
C PHE A 26 40.00 8.80 3.23
N LYS A 27 39.51 9.81 3.95
CA LYS A 27 38.10 9.96 4.31
C LYS A 27 37.36 10.55 3.12
N THR A 28 36.78 9.69 2.30
CA THR A 28 35.95 10.08 1.15
C THR A 28 34.97 8.96 0.83
N PHE A 29 33.74 9.35 0.53
CA PHE A 29 32.71 8.42 0.06
C PHE A 29 32.78 8.28 -1.47
N PHE A 30 33.49 7.24 -1.94
CA PHE A 30 33.63 6.94 -3.38
C PHE A 30 32.39 6.23 -3.94
N HIS A 31 31.29 6.97 -4.07
CA HIS A 31 30.05 6.44 -4.63
C HIS A 31 29.30 7.54 -5.40
N GLY A 32 28.73 7.16 -6.55
CA GLY A 32 27.92 8.05 -7.35
C GLY A 32 27.39 7.35 -8.59
N HIS A 33 26.27 7.84 -9.09
CA HIS A 33 25.67 7.46 -10.36
C HIS A 33 25.73 8.64 -11.35
N THR A 34 25.74 8.37 -12.66
CA THR A 34 25.78 9.41 -13.69
C THR A 34 24.65 10.44 -13.57
N TYR A 35 23.49 10.03 -13.05
CA TYR A 35 22.32 10.90 -12.84
C TYR A 35 22.17 11.43 -11.40
N THR A 36 23.21 11.29 -10.57
CA THR A 36 23.19 11.86 -9.21
C THR A 36 22.98 13.37 -9.28
N GLY A 37 21.97 13.88 -8.57
CA GLY A 37 21.64 15.30 -8.62
C GLY A 37 21.06 15.77 -9.96
N ASN A 38 20.35 14.91 -10.70
CA ASN A 38 19.67 15.29 -11.94
C ASN A 38 18.73 16.49 -11.70
N ALA A 39 19.08 17.65 -12.28
CA ALA A 39 18.39 18.92 -12.02
C ALA A 39 16.88 18.88 -12.35
N LEU A 40 16.49 18.16 -13.41
CA LEU A 40 15.08 18.03 -13.80
C LEU A 40 14.29 17.19 -12.80
N ALA A 41 14.85 16.06 -12.35
CA ALA A 41 14.23 15.23 -11.33
C ALA A 41 14.13 15.98 -9.99
N CYS A 42 15.17 16.74 -9.61
CA CYS A 42 15.17 17.59 -8.42
C CYS A 42 14.07 18.66 -8.49
N ALA A 43 13.91 19.34 -9.63
CA ALA A 43 12.85 20.34 -9.82
C ALA A 43 11.44 19.73 -9.68
N ALA A 44 11.20 18.54 -10.27
CA ALA A 44 9.92 17.84 -10.11
C ALA A 44 9.67 17.35 -8.67
N GLY A 45 10.73 16.97 -7.96
CA GLY A 45 10.70 16.61 -6.55
C GLY A 45 10.29 17.80 -5.68
N LEU A 46 10.94 18.96 -5.86
CA LEU A 46 10.62 20.19 -5.15
C LEU A 46 9.18 20.65 -5.41
N ALA A 47 8.74 20.67 -6.67
CA ALA A 47 7.36 21.00 -7.00
C ALA A 47 6.35 20.04 -6.36
N SER A 48 6.69 18.75 -6.19
CA SER A 48 5.82 17.81 -5.47
C SER A 48 5.73 18.12 -3.97
N LEU A 49 6.80 18.62 -3.35
CA LEU A 49 6.81 19.05 -1.95
C LEU A 49 6.03 20.36 -1.77
N GLU A 50 6.19 21.31 -2.69
CA GLU A 50 5.44 22.57 -2.69
C GLU A 50 3.93 22.34 -2.72
N VAL A 51 3.44 21.41 -3.56
CA VAL A 51 2.02 21.03 -3.56
C VAL A 51 1.57 20.44 -2.22
N PHE A 52 2.42 19.66 -1.53
CA PHE A 52 2.07 19.12 -0.21
C PHE A 52 1.87 20.23 0.82
N ASP A 53 2.74 21.24 0.79
CA ASP A 53 2.69 22.40 1.67
C ASP A 53 1.49 23.31 1.34
N GLU A 54 1.28 23.64 0.06
CA GLU A 54 0.18 24.48 -0.42
C GLU A 54 -1.21 23.89 -0.10
N GLU A 55 -1.37 22.58 -0.29
CA GLU A 55 -2.64 21.89 -0.05
C GLU A 55 -2.83 21.47 1.41
N GLY A 56 -1.81 21.64 2.28
CA GLY A 56 -1.83 21.12 3.65
C GLY A 56 -2.08 19.62 3.68
N THR A 57 -1.50 18.88 2.72
CA THR A 57 -1.85 17.48 2.45
C THR A 57 -1.69 16.60 3.69
N LEU A 58 -0.61 16.81 4.46
CA LEU A 58 -0.33 16.01 5.66
C LEU A 58 -1.31 16.31 6.80
N ASP A 59 -1.67 17.57 7.01
CA ASP A 59 -2.62 17.98 8.06
C ASP A 59 -4.03 17.42 7.79
N ALA A 60 -4.42 17.39 6.51
CA ALA A 60 -5.70 16.86 6.07
C ALA A 60 -5.80 15.31 6.14
N LEU A 61 -4.71 14.59 6.41
CA LEU A 61 -4.74 13.12 6.46
C LEU A 61 -5.51 12.57 7.66
N SER A 62 -5.48 13.24 8.80
CA SER A 62 -6.09 12.75 10.05
C SER A 62 -7.55 12.30 9.86
N GLY A 63 -8.38 13.14 9.25
CA GLY A 63 -9.78 12.80 8.96
C GLY A 63 -9.94 11.68 7.94
N LYS A 64 -9.03 11.55 6.96
CA LYS A 64 -9.05 10.44 5.98
C LYS A 64 -8.68 9.12 6.65
N ILE A 65 -7.67 9.13 7.52
CA ILE A 65 -7.23 7.97 8.29
C ILE A 65 -8.38 7.44 9.15
N GLU A 66 -9.07 8.34 9.86
CA GLU A 66 -10.22 7.97 10.68
C GLU A 66 -11.36 7.40 9.85
N ARG A 67 -11.67 7.99 8.69
CA ARG A 67 -12.68 7.46 7.77
C ARG A 67 -12.36 6.04 7.29
N PHE A 68 -11.08 5.77 6.99
CA PHE A 68 -10.63 4.42 6.69
C PHE A 68 -10.86 3.48 7.88
N THR A 69 -10.43 3.88 9.08
CA THR A 69 -10.60 3.06 10.29
C THR A 69 -12.07 2.71 10.54
N GLN A 70 -12.96 3.69 10.42
CA GLN A 70 -14.40 3.47 10.62
C GLN A 70 -15.00 2.54 9.55
N GLY A 71 -14.68 2.76 8.27
CA GLY A 71 -15.23 1.95 7.17
C GLY A 71 -14.67 0.52 7.13
N LEU A 72 -13.46 0.29 7.66
CA LEU A 72 -12.87 -1.06 7.76
C LEU A 72 -13.59 -1.94 8.79
N ALA A 73 -14.38 -1.38 9.70
CA ALA A 73 -15.13 -2.17 10.68
C ALA A 73 -16.08 -3.17 9.98
N ALA A 74 -16.78 -2.74 8.94
CA ALA A 74 -17.66 -3.64 8.18
C ALA A 74 -16.88 -4.76 7.45
N VAL A 75 -15.67 -4.45 6.97
CA VAL A 75 -14.79 -5.45 6.33
C VAL A 75 -14.29 -6.47 7.36
N ALA A 76 -14.00 -6.04 8.59
CA ALA A 76 -13.51 -6.90 9.66
C ALA A 76 -14.51 -7.97 10.08
N GLU A 77 -15.81 -7.73 9.90
CA GLU A 77 -16.88 -8.69 10.22
C GLU A 77 -17.03 -9.82 9.18
N LEU A 78 -16.30 -9.77 8.06
CA LEU A 78 -16.37 -10.81 7.04
C LEU A 78 -15.72 -12.12 7.54
N PRO A 79 -16.36 -13.30 7.36
CA PRO A 79 -15.93 -14.56 7.99
C PRO A 79 -14.49 -15.01 7.69
N HIS A 80 -13.95 -14.57 6.55
CA HIS A 80 -12.64 -14.95 6.06
C HIS A 80 -11.55 -13.89 6.33
N VAL A 81 -11.89 -12.77 6.98
CA VAL A 81 -10.92 -11.73 7.34
C VAL A 81 -10.33 -12.06 8.70
N ALA A 82 -9.07 -12.52 8.72
CA ALA A 82 -8.34 -12.83 9.96
C ALA A 82 -7.89 -11.58 10.72
N GLY A 83 -7.63 -10.49 10.00
CA GLY A 83 -7.17 -9.26 10.62
C GLY A 83 -6.92 -8.14 9.64
N ILE A 84 -6.97 -6.92 10.16
CA ILE A 84 -6.72 -5.70 9.40
C ILE A 84 -5.61 -4.93 10.11
N ARG A 85 -4.58 -4.54 9.36
CA ARG A 85 -3.46 -3.71 9.82
C ARG A 85 -3.50 -2.39 9.07
N GLN A 86 -3.45 -1.27 9.80
CA GLN A 86 -3.48 0.07 9.22
C GLN A 86 -2.33 0.91 9.77
N ALA A 87 -1.65 1.65 8.89
CA ALA A 87 -0.71 2.71 9.22
C ALA A 87 -0.97 3.90 8.30
N GLY A 88 -1.59 4.96 8.85
CA GLY A 88 -2.10 6.06 8.04
C GLY A 88 -3.15 5.56 7.03
N VAL A 89 -2.90 5.77 5.73
CA VAL A 89 -3.77 5.29 4.64
C VAL A 89 -3.25 3.98 3.99
N MET A 90 -2.17 3.40 4.52
CA MET A 90 -1.69 2.08 4.10
C MET A 90 -2.40 1.00 4.92
N ILE A 91 -3.09 0.09 4.25
CA ILE A 91 -3.91 -0.94 4.89
C ILE A 91 -3.58 -2.32 4.30
N GLY A 92 -3.45 -3.31 5.16
CA GLY A 92 -3.39 -4.72 4.79
C GLY A 92 -4.54 -5.49 5.43
N ILE A 93 -5.32 -6.21 4.61
CA ILE A 93 -6.45 -7.05 5.04
C ILE A 93 -6.07 -8.50 4.76
N GLU A 94 -5.93 -9.30 5.81
CA GLU A 94 -5.48 -10.69 5.73
C GLU A 94 -6.67 -11.64 5.59
N LEU A 95 -6.66 -12.47 4.54
CA LEU A 95 -7.70 -13.45 4.26
C LEU A 95 -7.22 -14.86 4.57
N VAL A 96 -8.07 -15.64 5.24
CA VAL A 96 -7.84 -17.03 5.61
C VAL A 96 -9.06 -17.90 5.28
N ALA A 97 -8.85 -19.20 5.12
CA ALA A 97 -9.92 -20.15 4.88
C ALA A 97 -10.81 -20.32 6.13
N ASP A 98 -10.20 -20.31 7.31
CA ASP A 98 -10.90 -20.40 8.59
C ASP A 98 -10.23 -19.47 9.63
N THR A 99 -11.00 -18.50 10.13
CA THR A 99 -10.54 -17.50 11.10
C THR A 99 -10.46 -18.04 12.53
N ALA A 100 -11.18 -19.10 12.86
CA ALA A 100 -11.11 -19.74 14.18
C ALA A 100 -9.83 -20.56 14.36
N THR A 101 -9.36 -21.21 13.29
CA THR A 101 -8.12 -22.01 13.30
C THR A 101 -6.91 -21.24 12.79
N GLY A 102 -7.12 -20.15 12.04
CA GLY A 102 -6.07 -19.42 11.34
C GLY A 102 -5.57 -20.15 10.08
N GLU A 103 -6.30 -21.15 9.60
CA GLU A 103 -5.93 -21.91 8.41
C GLU A 103 -5.99 -21.03 7.16
N GLY A 104 -4.85 -20.78 6.54
CA GLY A 104 -4.76 -20.04 5.27
C GLY A 104 -5.30 -20.84 4.08
N TYR A 105 -5.65 -20.15 2.99
CA TYR A 105 -6.05 -20.83 1.77
C TYR A 105 -4.87 -21.57 1.11
N ALA A 106 -5.17 -22.68 0.42
CA ALA A 106 -4.18 -23.35 -0.42
C ALA A 106 -3.68 -22.39 -1.52
N PRO A 107 -2.35 -22.22 -1.72
CA PRO A 107 -1.80 -21.22 -2.64
C PRO A 107 -2.33 -21.29 -4.08
N ARG A 108 -2.67 -22.50 -4.56
CA ARG A 108 -3.30 -22.71 -5.88
C ARG A 108 -4.62 -21.97 -6.07
N ARG A 109 -5.35 -21.68 -4.97
CA ARG A 109 -6.62 -20.95 -5.00
C ARG A 109 -6.42 -19.48 -5.32
N ARG A 110 -5.27 -18.87 -4.97
CA ARG A 110 -4.96 -17.45 -5.28
C ARG A 110 -6.10 -16.50 -4.89
N ILE A 111 -6.65 -16.63 -3.67
CA ILE A 111 -7.87 -15.90 -3.26
C ILE A 111 -7.66 -14.39 -3.33
N GLY A 112 -6.53 -13.89 -2.83
CA GLY A 112 -6.22 -12.46 -2.89
C GLY A 112 -6.20 -11.91 -4.32
N HIS A 113 -5.67 -12.68 -5.27
CA HIS A 113 -5.71 -12.31 -6.70
C HIS A 113 -7.13 -12.22 -7.23
N GLN A 114 -7.98 -13.20 -6.91
CA GLN A 114 -9.37 -13.21 -7.35
C GLN A 114 -10.17 -12.04 -6.78
N VAL A 115 -9.98 -11.69 -5.51
CA VAL A 115 -10.59 -10.50 -4.90
C VAL A 115 -10.16 -9.24 -5.63
N CYS A 116 -8.87 -9.10 -5.95
CA CYS A 116 -8.38 -7.94 -6.69
C CYS A 116 -8.92 -7.87 -8.13
N MET A 117 -9.12 -9.02 -8.78
CA MET A 117 -9.77 -9.08 -10.09
C MET A 117 -11.25 -8.71 -10.01
N LYS A 118 -11.93 -9.14 -8.93
CA LYS A 118 -13.33 -8.82 -8.68
C LYS A 118 -13.54 -7.32 -8.45
N ALA A 119 -12.67 -6.67 -7.68
CA ALA A 119 -12.72 -5.23 -7.43
C ALA A 119 -12.64 -4.37 -8.70
N ARG A 120 -11.97 -4.87 -9.75
CA ARG A 120 -11.88 -4.18 -11.05
C ARG A 120 -13.22 -4.07 -11.77
N GLU A 121 -14.18 -4.96 -11.47
CA GLU A 121 -15.54 -4.87 -12.01
C GLU A 121 -16.28 -3.62 -11.49
N ARG A 122 -15.77 -2.97 -10.43
CA ARG A 122 -16.28 -1.71 -9.88
C ARG A 122 -15.25 -0.58 -9.96
N ASP A 123 -14.37 -0.65 -10.97
CA ASP A 123 -13.36 0.37 -11.29
C ASP A 123 -12.34 0.64 -10.16
N VAL A 124 -12.12 -0.33 -9.27
CA VAL A 124 -11.14 -0.23 -8.19
C VAL A 124 -9.94 -1.12 -8.48
N ILE A 125 -8.75 -0.50 -8.50
CA ILE A 125 -7.47 -1.21 -8.63
C ILE A 125 -6.82 -1.32 -7.26
N ILE A 126 -6.82 -2.55 -6.74
CA ILE A 126 -6.11 -2.96 -5.52
C ILE A 126 -5.11 -4.06 -5.88
N ARG A 127 -4.14 -4.31 -4.99
CA ARG A 127 -3.11 -5.33 -5.23
C ARG A 127 -3.11 -6.39 -4.11
N PRO A 128 -2.87 -7.66 -4.46
CA PRO A 128 -2.66 -8.71 -3.49
C PRO A 128 -1.17 -8.85 -3.15
N LEU A 129 -0.87 -9.27 -1.93
CA LEU A 129 0.37 -9.93 -1.53
C LEU A 129 -0.01 -11.30 -0.97
N SER A 130 0.04 -12.33 -1.80
CA SER A 130 -0.63 -13.61 -1.51
C SER A 130 -2.13 -13.37 -1.22
N ASP A 131 -2.65 -13.86 -0.11
CA ASP A 131 -4.02 -13.65 0.35
C ASP A 131 -4.18 -12.42 1.28
N VAL A 132 -3.24 -11.47 1.22
CA VAL A 132 -3.36 -10.16 1.86
C VAL A 132 -3.73 -9.10 0.83
N ILE A 133 -4.86 -8.43 1.02
CA ILE A 133 -5.28 -7.30 0.18
C ILE A 133 -4.61 -6.02 0.67
N ILE A 134 -3.92 -5.32 -0.21
CA ILE A 134 -3.22 -4.07 0.11
C ILE A 134 -3.96 -2.88 -0.48
N LEU A 135 -4.32 -1.93 0.40
CA LEU A 135 -4.82 -0.60 0.01
C LEU A 135 -3.69 0.41 0.26
N ASN A 136 -3.39 1.20 -0.76
CA ASN A 136 -2.45 2.32 -0.68
C ASN A 136 -2.87 3.41 -1.67
N PRO A 137 -3.99 4.10 -1.40
CA PRO A 137 -4.54 5.10 -2.30
C PRO A 137 -3.65 6.35 -2.37
N PRO A 138 -3.80 7.20 -3.41
CA PRO A 138 -3.17 8.50 -3.42
C PRO A 138 -3.65 9.35 -2.24
N LEU A 139 -2.78 10.17 -1.67
CA LEU A 139 -3.13 11.02 -0.52
C LEU A 139 -4.21 12.06 -0.85
N SER A 140 -4.37 12.39 -2.13
CA SER A 140 -5.42 13.27 -2.65
C SER A 140 -6.81 12.60 -2.72
N ILE A 141 -6.95 11.33 -2.35
CA ILE A 141 -8.26 10.63 -2.34
C ILE A 141 -9.29 11.41 -1.52
N THR A 142 -10.51 11.52 -2.07
CA THR A 142 -11.63 12.23 -1.45
C THR A 142 -12.42 11.30 -0.51
N PRO A 143 -13.19 11.85 0.45
CA PRO A 143 -14.00 11.03 1.36
C PRO A 143 -14.96 10.06 0.66
N SER A 144 -15.64 10.49 -0.41
CA SER A 144 -16.54 9.63 -1.19
C SER A 144 -15.80 8.52 -1.94
N GLN A 145 -14.58 8.80 -2.43
CA GLN A 145 -13.74 7.76 -3.04
C GLN A 145 -13.22 6.75 -2.01
N ILE A 146 -12.98 7.17 -0.76
CA ILE A 146 -12.65 6.26 0.34
C ILE A 146 -13.83 5.30 0.58
N ASP A 147 -15.06 5.81 0.64
CA ASP A 147 -16.24 4.97 0.84
C ASP A 147 -16.41 3.97 -0.31
N HIS A 148 -16.34 4.45 -1.56
CA HIS A 148 -16.44 3.59 -2.75
C HIS A 148 -15.37 2.50 -2.77
N LEU A 149 -14.14 2.83 -2.38
CA LEU A 149 -13.04 1.88 -2.26
C LEU A 149 -13.38 0.79 -1.23
N LEU A 150 -13.80 1.17 -0.03
CA LEU A 150 -14.09 0.23 1.06
C LEU A 150 -15.32 -0.64 0.77
N GLU A 151 -16.39 -0.06 0.23
CA GLU A 151 -17.57 -0.79 -0.23
C GLU A 151 -17.20 -1.81 -1.31
N THR A 152 -16.35 -1.43 -2.27
CA THR A 152 -15.89 -2.33 -3.32
C THR A 152 -15.01 -3.44 -2.77
N VAL A 153 -14.13 -3.15 -1.81
CA VAL A 153 -13.30 -4.16 -1.14
C VAL A 153 -14.16 -5.15 -0.37
N HIS A 154 -15.10 -4.67 0.45
CA HIS A 154 -16.06 -5.51 1.17
C HIS A 154 -16.79 -6.45 0.21
N TRP A 155 -17.45 -5.87 -0.81
CA TRP A 155 -18.18 -6.63 -1.82
C TRP A 155 -17.29 -7.65 -2.53
N SER A 156 -16.07 -7.29 -2.90
CA SER A 156 -15.16 -8.19 -3.64
C SER A 156 -14.74 -9.38 -2.79
N ILE A 157 -14.45 -9.16 -1.50
CA ILE A 157 -14.12 -10.24 -0.56
C ILE A 157 -15.34 -11.15 -0.38
N GLU A 158 -16.51 -10.59 -0.10
CA GLU A 158 -17.75 -11.33 0.06
C GLU A 158 -18.06 -12.23 -1.15
N GLN A 159 -18.02 -11.68 -2.37
CA GLN A 159 -18.33 -12.43 -3.58
C GLN A 159 -17.36 -13.60 -3.85
N ILE A 160 -16.07 -13.41 -3.58
CA ILE A 160 -15.07 -14.45 -3.84
C ILE A 160 -15.06 -15.53 -2.76
N THR A 161 -15.35 -15.15 -1.52
CA THR A 161 -15.25 -16.05 -0.37
C THR A 161 -16.56 -16.79 -0.08
N GLN A 162 -17.71 -16.15 -0.26
CA GLN A 162 -19.03 -16.73 0.03
C GLN A 162 -19.76 -17.26 -1.22
N GLY A 163 -19.35 -16.82 -2.42
CA GLY A 163 -20.00 -17.22 -3.68
C GLY A 163 -19.62 -18.61 -4.21
N ARG A 164 -18.93 -19.46 -3.45
CA ARG A 164 -18.28 -20.68 -3.99
C ARG A 164 -18.44 -21.98 -3.18
N ASP A 165 -19.40 -22.06 -2.28
CA ASP A 165 -19.75 -23.33 -1.60
C ASP A 165 -20.42 -24.38 -2.51
N GLN A 166 -20.33 -24.27 -3.84
CA GLN A 166 -20.94 -25.23 -4.78
C GLN A 166 -20.03 -25.84 -5.84
N ASP A 167 -18.79 -25.36 -6.07
CA ASP A 167 -17.91 -25.88 -7.15
C ASP A 167 -16.57 -26.42 -6.62
N GLN A 168 -16.63 -27.44 -5.77
CA GLN A 168 -15.47 -28.29 -5.49
C GLN A 168 -15.87 -29.78 -5.40
N GLY A 169 -16.61 -30.22 -6.41
CA GLY A 169 -16.34 -31.50 -7.07
C GLY A 169 -15.57 -31.19 -8.36
N ASP A 170 -14.65 -32.06 -8.76
CA ASP A 170 -13.74 -31.94 -9.92
C ASP A 170 -12.64 -30.87 -9.81
N ASP A 171 -11.45 -31.27 -9.36
CA ASP A 171 -10.55 -32.02 -10.25
C ASP A 171 -9.23 -32.34 -9.50
N ALA A 172 -9.01 -33.63 -9.31
CA ALA A 172 -7.68 -34.19 -9.09
C ALA A 172 -6.91 -34.15 -10.43
N PRO A 173 -5.58 -34.01 -10.38
CA PRO A 173 -4.75 -35.21 -10.22
C PRO A 173 -3.77 -35.17 -9.04
#